data_AF-X0SB29-F1
#
_entry.id   AF-X0SB29-F1
#
_cell.length_a   1.000
_cell.length_b   1.000
_cell.length_c   1.000
_cell.angle_alpha   90.00
_cell.angle_beta   90.00
_cell.angle_gamma   90.00
#
_symmetry.space_group_name_H-M   'P 1'
#
loop_
_entity.id
_entity.type
_entity.pdbx_description
1 polymer ?
#
loop_
_entity_poly.entity_id
_entity_poly.type
_entity_poly.pdbx_seq_one_letter_code
_entity_poly.pdbx_strand_id
1 'polypeptide(L)'
;MKITFWGCRGSIPAPLSGAEVREKIVRAVRECPSGTDPEEWLDSMPLGVGSTYGGETSCVEVSSGERRLILDAGSGIRKLGLRMMAGQEYTRPVHILFSHFHWDHIQGLPFFVPLLKPDTEINFYSGRKDIKEFIS
;
A
#
# COMPACT_ATOMS: atom_id res chain seq x y z
N MET A 1 5.68 -9.26 14.97
CA MET A 1 4.63 -9.08 13.94
C MET A 1 4.57 -7.61 13.58
N LYS A 2 4.53 -7.28 12.29
CA LYS A 2 4.41 -5.91 11.74
C LYS A 2 3.26 -5.87 10.74
N ILE A 3 2.45 -4.82 10.77
CA ILE A 3 1.36 -4.59 9.83
C ILE A 3 1.65 -3.30 9.07
N THR A 4 1.68 -3.38 7.74
CA THR A 4 1.90 -2.23 6.85
C THR A 4 0.67 -2.03 5.98
N PHE A 5 0.15 -0.80 5.95
CA PHE A 5 -0.96 -0.44 5.08
C PHE A 5 -0.43 0.16 3.79
N TRP A 6 -0.67 -0.53 2.68
CA TRP A 6 -0.25 -0.12 1.33
C TRP A 6 -1.35 0.62 0.58
N GLY A 7 -2.60 0.37 0.95
CA GLY A 7 -3.76 1.12 0.52
C GLY A 7 -4.90 1.01 1.54
N CYS A 8 -5.61 2.12 1.74
CA CYS A 8 -6.67 2.25 2.73
C CYS A 8 -7.92 2.97 2.19
N ARG A 9 -7.95 3.31 0.89
CA ARG A 9 -9.14 3.88 0.25
C ARG A 9 -10.12 2.75 -0.09
N GLY A 10 -11.40 3.10 -0.15
CA GLY A 10 -12.46 2.20 -0.59
C GLY A 10 -12.43 1.97 -2.10
N SER A 11 -13.59 2.05 -2.73
CA SER A 11 -13.80 1.55 -4.10
C SER A 11 -12.98 2.22 -5.22
N ILE A 12 -12.46 3.43 -4.99
CA ILE A 12 -11.75 4.18 -6.03
C ILE A 12 -10.46 4.77 -5.43
N PRO A 13 -9.31 4.63 -6.12
CA PRO A 13 -8.10 5.35 -5.73
C PRO A 13 -8.38 6.87 -5.68
N ALA A 14 -8.05 7.49 -4.57
CA ALA A 14 -8.33 8.90 -4.30
C ALA A 14 -7.11 9.57 -3.66
N PRO A 15 -6.08 9.91 -4.47
CA PRO A 15 -4.94 10.68 -4.00
C PRO A 15 -5.38 12.10 -3.63
N LEU A 16 -4.55 12.82 -2.86
CA LEU A 16 -4.79 14.23 -2.59
C LEU A 16 -4.81 15.03 -3.90
N SER A 17 -5.80 15.90 -4.04
CA SER A 17 -5.85 16.90 -5.10
C SER A 17 -4.76 17.95 -4.90
N GLY A 18 -4.39 18.65 -5.98
CA GLY A 18 -3.45 19.77 -5.89
C GLY A 18 -3.91 20.88 -4.95
N ALA A 19 -5.23 21.09 -4.82
CA ALA A 19 -5.81 22.05 -3.90
C ALA A 19 -5.58 21.65 -2.43
N GLU A 20 -5.84 20.39 -2.08
CA GLU A 20 -5.58 19.86 -0.73
C GLU A 20 -4.10 19.90 -0.38
N VAL A 21 -3.22 19.57 -1.34
CA VAL A 21 -1.76 19.69 -1.14
C VAL A 21 -1.38 21.14 -0.87
N ARG A 22 -1.90 22.10 -1.65
CA ARG A 22 -1.63 23.52 -1.45
C ARG A 22 -2.11 24.01 -0.09
N GLU A 23 -3.29 23.61 0.34
CA GLU A 23 -3.84 23.96 1.66
C GLU A 23 -2.92 23.44 2.79
N LYS A 24 -2.46 22.19 2.68
CA LYS A 24 -1.50 21.62 3.63
C LYS A 24 -0.20 22.40 3.69
N ILE A 25 0.37 22.78 2.55
CA ILE A 25 1.60 23.57 2.49
C ILE A 25 1.40 24.95 3.13
N VAL A 26 0.29 25.64 2.82
CA VAL A 26 0.00 26.95 3.41
C VAL A 26 -0.15 26.86 4.92
N ARG A 27 -0.83 25.83 5.41
CA ARG A 27 -0.94 25.55 6.84
C ARG A 27 0.43 25.30 7.46
N ALA A 28 1.25 24.45 6.83
CA ALA A 28 2.58 24.14 7.31
C ALA A 28 3.46 25.41 7.41
N VAL A 29 3.47 26.27 6.38
CA VAL A 29 4.24 27.52 6.40
C VAL A 29 3.79 28.47 7.51
N ARG A 30 2.49 28.51 7.84
CA ARG A 30 1.95 29.39 8.90
C ARG A 30 2.24 28.88 10.31
N GLU A 31 2.24 27.57 10.49
CA GLU A 31 2.39 26.94 11.80
C GLU A 31 3.88 26.67 12.14
N CYS A 32 4.80 26.71 11.17
CA CYS A 32 6.22 26.45 11.39
C CYS A 32 6.86 27.58 12.22
N PRO A 33 7.37 27.27 13.43
CA PRO A 33 8.04 28.28 14.25
C PRO A 33 9.28 28.85 13.55
N SER A 34 9.55 30.13 13.79
CA SER A 34 10.79 30.74 13.30
C SER A 34 11.99 30.18 14.07
N GLY A 35 13.03 29.79 13.34
CA GLY A 35 14.29 29.29 13.91
C GLY A 35 14.33 27.80 14.22
N THR A 36 13.26 27.04 13.94
CA THR A 36 13.29 25.57 13.92
C THR A 36 13.69 25.03 12.57
N ASP A 37 14.34 23.86 12.56
CA ASP A 37 14.58 23.10 11.35
C ASP A 37 13.24 22.58 10.76
N PRO A 38 12.94 22.83 9.46
CA PRO A 38 11.68 22.41 8.88
C PRO A 38 11.47 20.89 8.84
N GLU A 39 12.52 20.08 8.70
CA GLU A 39 12.38 18.62 8.67
C GLU A 39 12.06 18.08 10.07
N GLU A 40 12.80 18.51 11.09
CA GLU A 40 12.51 18.14 12.49
C GLU A 40 11.08 18.56 12.91
N TRP A 41 10.65 19.74 12.47
CA TRP A 41 9.30 20.21 12.75
C TRP A 41 8.22 19.39 12.03
N LEU A 42 8.41 19.04 10.76
CA LEU A 42 7.50 18.17 10.01
C LEU A 42 7.41 16.77 10.64
N ASP A 43 8.53 16.21 11.09
CA ASP A 43 8.58 14.91 11.76
C ASP A 43 7.89 14.92 13.13
N SER A 44 7.81 16.08 13.78
CA SER A 44 7.06 16.25 15.04
C SER A 44 5.54 16.27 14.85
N MET A 45 5.05 16.45 13.61
CA MET A 45 3.62 16.58 13.33
C MET A 45 2.87 15.26 13.35
N PRO A 46 1.54 15.29 13.57
CA PRO A 46 0.68 14.16 13.25
C PRO A 46 0.84 13.74 11.77
N LEU A 47 0.87 12.43 11.51
CA LEU A 47 1.11 11.84 10.18
C LEU A 47 0.27 12.48 9.07
N GLY A 48 -1.01 12.76 9.31
CA GLY A 48 -1.90 13.36 8.30
C GLY A 48 -1.59 14.81 7.94
N VAL A 49 -0.80 15.51 8.76
CA VAL A 49 -0.39 16.90 8.56
C VAL A 49 1.01 16.95 7.96
N GLY A 50 2.00 16.35 8.63
CA GLY A 50 3.40 16.33 8.17
C GLY A 50 3.68 15.37 7.00
N SER A 51 2.78 14.41 6.77
CA SER A 51 2.86 13.44 5.69
C SER A 51 1.48 13.18 5.08
N THR A 52 1.31 12.13 4.28
CA THR A 52 0.03 11.73 3.72
C THR A 52 -0.14 10.22 3.80
N TYR A 53 -1.39 9.77 3.75
CA TYR A 53 -1.75 8.36 3.72
C TYR A 53 -2.99 8.16 2.84
N GLY A 54 -3.24 6.92 2.44
CA GLY A 54 -4.30 6.59 1.48
C GLY A 54 -3.86 6.85 0.05
N GLY A 55 -4.80 7.26 -0.80
CA GLY A 55 -4.64 7.27 -2.26
C GLY A 55 -5.00 5.94 -2.89
N GLU A 56 -4.45 4.86 -2.33
CA GLU A 56 -4.53 3.53 -2.93
C GLU A 56 -5.66 2.70 -2.29
N THR A 57 -6.23 1.79 -3.07
CA THR A 57 -7.29 0.88 -2.61
C THR A 57 -6.72 -0.31 -1.84
N SER A 58 -7.60 -1.06 -1.15
CA SER A 58 -7.27 -2.10 -0.17
C SER A 58 -6.02 -2.92 -0.50
N CYS A 59 -5.00 -2.79 0.34
CA CYS A 59 -3.84 -3.68 0.35
C CYS A 59 -3.14 -3.56 1.70
N VAL A 60 -3.08 -4.67 2.44
CA VAL A 60 -2.43 -4.71 3.75
C VAL A 60 -1.42 -5.85 3.77
N GLU A 61 -0.23 -5.58 4.27
CA GLU A 61 0.82 -6.57 4.47
C GLU A 61 0.93 -6.89 5.96
N VAL A 62 0.87 -8.16 6.31
CA VAL A 62 1.20 -8.68 7.63
C VAL A 62 2.49 -9.48 7.52
N SER A 63 3.52 -9.06 8.26
CA SER A 63 4.83 -9.73 8.27
C SER A 63 5.24 -10.18 9.67
N SER A 64 5.89 -11.35 9.74
CA SER A 64 6.44 -11.90 10.97
C SER A 64 7.65 -12.77 10.68
N GLY A 65 8.85 -12.24 10.93
CA GLY A 65 10.10 -12.87 10.49
C GLY A 65 10.13 -12.96 8.96
N GLU A 66 10.37 -14.16 8.44
CA GLU A 66 10.39 -14.43 7.01
C GLU A 66 9.00 -14.67 6.41
N ARG A 67 7.94 -14.69 7.22
CA ARG A 67 6.58 -14.93 6.73
C ARG A 67 5.89 -13.62 6.36
N ARG A 68 5.17 -13.63 5.25
CA ARG A 68 4.37 -12.51 4.74
C ARG A 68 3.01 -13.00 4.26
N LEU A 69 1.96 -12.27 4.65
CA LEU A 69 0.60 -12.41 4.13
C LEU A 69 0.14 -11.05 3.61
N ILE A 70 -0.35 -11.02 2.38
CA ILE A 70 -0.97 -9.85 1.76
C ILE A 70 -2.48 -10.06 1.82
N LEU A 71 -3.19 -9.05 2.32
CA LEU A 71 -4.65 -9.01 2.35
C LEU A 71 -5.11 -8.07 1.25
N ASP A 72 -5.84 -8.63 0.29
CA ASP A 72 -6.28 -8.00 -0.95
C ASP A 72 -5.15 -7.45 -1.85
N ALA A 73 -5.44 -7.36 -3.14
CA ALA A 73 -4.55 -6.88 -4.18
C ALA A 73 -5.14 -5.67 -4.92
N GLY A 74 -5.66 -4.70 -4.16
CA GLY A 74 -6.03 -3.40 -4.68
C GLY A 74 -4.82 -2.61 -5.22
N SER A 75 -5.02 -1.36 -5.62
CA SER A 75 -3.97 -0.57 -6.27
C SER A 75 -2.72 -0.36 -5.39
N GLY A 76 -2.84 -0.50 -4.07
CA GLY A 76 -1.71 -0.44 -3.13
C GLY A 76 -0.67 -1.54 -3.34
N ILE A 77 -1.07 -2.70 -3.89
CA ILE A 77 -0.16 -3.85 -4.08
C ILE A 77 1.00 -3.52 -5.03
N ARG A 78 0.82 -2.56 -5.94
CA ARG A 78 1.89 -2.09 -6.84
C ARG A 78 3.07 -1.53 -6.05
N LYS A 79 2.83 -0.70 -5.03
CA LYS A 79 3.88 -0.12 -4.18
C LYS A 79 4.59 -1.20 -3.36
N LEU A 80 3.82 -2.14 -2.81
CA LEU A 80 4.38 -3.30 -2.12
C LEU A 80 5.30 -4.12 -3.05
N GLY A 81 4.84 -4.45 -4.26
CA GLY A 81 5.63 -5.19 -5.24
C GLY A 81 6.94 -4.49 -5.61
N LEU A 82 6.92 -3.17 -5.80
CA LEU A 82 8.14 -2.40 -6.04
C LEU A 82 9.12 -2.44 -4.86
N ARG A 83 8.62 -2.31 -3.61
CA ARG A 83 9.45 -2.44 -2.41
C ARG A 83 10.09 -3.81 -2.30
N MET A 84 9.32 -4.88 -2.54
CA MET A 84 9.80 -6.25 -2.50
C MET A 84 10.95 -6.47 -3.48
N MET A 85 10.87 -5.86 -4.67
CA MET A 85 11.91 -5.94 -5.69
C MET A 85 13.17 -5.14 -5.35
N ALA A 86 13.04 -4.03 -4.60
CA ALA A 86 14.16 -3.17 -4.25
C ALA A 86 15.03 -3.71 -3.10
N GLY A 87 14.42 -4.41 -2.13
CA GLY A 87 15.06 -4.68 -0.84
C GLY A 87 15.72 -6.05 -0.64
N GLN A 88 15.72 -6.96 -1.63
CA GLN A 88 16.00 -8.39 -1.41
C GLN A 88 15.15 -9.07 -0.30
N GLU A 89 14.16 -8.38 0.28
CA GLU A 89 13.16 -8.89 1.23
C GLU A 89 12.11 -9.78 0.53
N TYR A 90 12.54 -10.54 -0.47
CA TYR A 90 11.67 -11.42 -1.23
C TYR A 90 11.60 -12.78 -0.55
N THR A 91 10.70 -12.88 0.43
CA THR A 91 10.34 -14.15 1.02
C THR A 91 9.34 -14.89 0.13
N ARG A 92 9.75 -16.10 -0.26
CA ARG A 92 8.97 -17.04 -1.04
C ARG A 92 8.39 -18.12 -0.11
N PRO A 93 7.19 -18.65 -0.39
CA PRO A 93 6.24 -18.15 -1.38
C PRO A 93 5.53 -16.86 -0.90
N VAL A 94 4.97 -16.08 -1.83
CA VAL A 94 4.12 -14.94 -1.51
C VAL A 94 2.70 -15.42 -1.29
N HIS A 95 2.10 -15.06 -0.15
CA HIS A 95 0.72 -15.42 0.16
C HIS A 95 -0.21 -14.22 -0.01
N ILE A 96 -1.28 -14.36 -0.78
CA ILE A 96 -2.30 -13.32 -1.00
C ILE A 96 -3.67 -13.88 -0.65
N LEU A 97 -4.34 -13.32 0.35
CA LEU A 97 -5.69 -13.66 0.76
C LEU A 97 -6.66 -12.56 0.32
N PHE A 98 -7.66 -12.93 -0.48
CA PHE A 98 -8.74 -12.05 -0.89
C PHE A 98 -9.91 -12.13 0.07
N SER A 99 -10.36 -10.98 0.55
CA SER A 99 -11.62 -10.85 1.28
C SER A 99 -12.82 -11.12 0.36
N HIS A 100 -12.83 -10.52 -0.83
CA HIS A 100 -13.81 -10.67 -1.90
C HIS A 100 -13.24 -10.11 -3.23
N PHE A 101 -14.03 -10.12 -4.30
CA PHE A 101 -13.57 -9.84 -5.66
C PHE A 101 -14.21 -8.60 -6.30
N HIS A 102 -14.48 -7.57 -5.50
CA HIS A 102 -14.73 -6.25 -6.10
C HIS A 102 -13.43 -5.70 -6.71
N TRP A 103 -13.59 -4.85 -7.73
CA TRP A 103 -12.48 -4.39 -8.54
C TRP A 103 -11.37 -3.72 -7.72
N ASP A 104 -11.73 -2.95 -6.71
CA ASP A 104 -10.81 -2.27 -5.81
C ASP A 104 -9.95 -3.21 -4.94
N HIS A 105 -10.27 -4.50 -4.87
CA HIS A 105 -9.51 -5.53 -4.17
C HIS A 105 -8.62 -6.38 -5.11
N ILE A 106 -8.76 -6.26 -6.44
CA ILE A 106 -8.01 -7.09 -7.40
C ILE A 106 -7.31 -6.29 -8.51
N GLN A 107 -7.70 -5.03 -8.74
CA GLN A 107 -7.21 -4.20 -9.85
C GLN A 107 -5.70 -3.97 -9.86
N GLY A 108 -5.02 -4.19 -8.72
CA GLY A 108 -3.59 -4.03 -8.60
C GLY A 108 -2.79 -5.24 -9.10
N LEU A 109 -3.40 -6.42 -9.24
CA LEU A 109 -2.71 -7.66 -9.64
C LEU A 109 -1.89 -7.53 -10.92
N PRO A 110 -2.39 -6.94 -12.03
CA PRO A 110 -1.61 -6.80 -13.26
C PRO A 110 -0.34 -5.94 -13.09
N PHE A 111 -0.26 -5.14 -12.03
CA PHE A 111 0.87 -4.26 -11.72
C PHE A 111 1.74 -4.79 -10.57
N PHE A 112 1.46 -5.99 -10.07
CA PHE A 112 2.25 -6.63 -9.02
C PHE A 112 3.48 -7.30 -9.64
N VAL A 113 4.59 -6.57 -9.72
CA VAL A 113 5.84 -7.02 -10.37
C VAL A 113 6.28 -8.45 -9.99
N PRO A 114 6.17 -8.91 -8.72
CA PRO A 114 6.50 -10.29 -8.38
C PRO A 114 5.74 -11.34 -9.21
N LEU A 115 4.48 -11.10 -9.58
CA LEU A 115 3.67 -11.99 -10.42
C LEU A 115 4.29 -12.24 -11.82
N LEU A 116 5.09 -11.28 -12.30
CA LEU A 116 5.72 -11.34 -13.62
C LEU A 116 7.10 -12.03 -13.61
N LYS A 117 7.58 -12.47 -12.44
CA LYS A 117 8.88 -13.12 -12.30
C LYS A 117 8.71 -14.64 -12.37
N PRO A 118 9.48 -15.34 -13.22
CA PRO A 118 9.34 -16.79 -13.40
C PRO A 118 9.63 -17.58 -12.12
N ASP A 119 10.51 -17.05 -11.28
CA ASP A 119 10.91 -17.69 -10.03
C ASP A 119 9.96 -17.38 -8.87
N THR A 120 8.80 -16.76 -9.11
CA THR A 120 7.88 -16.36 -8.05
C THR A 120 6.77 -17.39 -7.86
N GLU A 121 6.75 -18.01 -6.69
CA GLU A 121 5.60 -18.78 -6.23
C GLU A 121 4.63 -17.86 -5.49
N ILE A 122 3.40 -17.76 -6.00
CA ILE A 122 2.31 -17.01 -5.36
C ILE A 122 1.17 -17.96 -5.04
N ASN A 123 0.79 -17.98 -3.77
CA ASN A 123 -0.34 -18.73 -3.27
C ASN A 123 -1.52 -17.78 -3.04
N PHE A 124 -2.61 -18.00 -3.77
CA PHE A 124 -3.84 -17.23 -3.65
C PHE A 124 -4.86 -17.96 -2.78
N TYR A 125 -5.47 -17.25 -1.84
CA TYR A 125 -6.46 -17.76 -0.90
C TYR A 125 -7.76 -16.96 -1.00
N SER A 126 -8.90 -17.63 -0.84
CA SER A 126 -10.21 -17.00 -0.75
C SER A 126 -11.20 -17.94 -0.07
N GLY A 127 -12.29 -17.38 0.46
CA GLY A 127 -13.48 -18.15 0.86
C GLY A 127 -14.27 -18.73 -0.32
N ARG A 128 -14.00 -18.29 -1.55
CA ARG A 128 -14.63 -18.80 -2.77
C ARG A 128 -13.81 -19.91 -3.43
N LYS A 129 -14.51 -20.91 -4.00
CA LYS A 129 -13.88 -22.04 -4.71
C LYS A 129 -13.49 -21.71 -6.16
N ASP A 130 -14.14 -20.72 -6.77
CA ASP A 130 -13.98 -20.27 -8.16
C ASP A 130 -13.00 -19.10 -8.31
N ILE A 131 -12.06 -18.94 -7.37
CA ILE A 131 -11.07 -17.83 -7.36
C ILE A 131 -10.39 -17.61 -8.72
N LYS A 132 -10.08 -18.69 -9.44
CA LYS A 132 -9.39 -18.64 -10.73
C LYS A 132 -10.12 -17.75 -11.73
N GLU A 133 -11.45 -17.76 -11.75
CA GLU A 133 -12.26 -16.96 -12.69
C GLU A 133 -12.10 -15.45 -12.50
N PHE A 134 -11.59 -15.01 -11.35
CA PHE A 134 -11.41 -13.59 -11.01
C PHE A 134 -9.97 -13.09 -11.16
N ILE A 135 -8.99 -13.99 -11.16
CA ILE A 135 -7.57 -13.64 -11.10
C ILE A 135 -6.74 -14.17 -12.28
N SER A 136 -7.35 -14.97 -13.18
CA SER A 136 -6.72 -15.51 -14.39
C SER A 136 -6.88 -14.61 -15.60
#